data_AF-A0A6V8P9D7-F1
#
_entry.id   AF-A0A6V8P9D7-F1
#
_cell.length_a   1.000
_cell.length_b   1.000
_cell.length_c   1.000
_cell.angle_alpha   90.00
_cell.angle_beta   90.00
_cell.angle_gamma   90.00
#
_symmetry.space_group_name_H-M   'P 1'
#
loop_
_entity.id
_entity.type
_entity.pdbx_description
1 polymer ?
#
loop_
_entity_poly.entity_id
_entity_poly.type
_entity_poly.pdbx_seq_one_letter_code
_entity_poly.pdbx_strand_id
1 'polypeptide(L)'
;MRIGTVDDHARTPVEDLVKIKGIGGKRARKFSLNSKALISENYICLGLCQFPEKRTEIFLDLEGTGEQVADEELVAMDYLIGVLTRKDGKEEYAPFIAHGLDREGEMFGQFVKWLLKQNDFIIYHWHHYERVHLERLAERYALADEIRRVIL
;
A
#
# COMPACT_ATOMS: atom_id res chain seq x y z
N MET A 1 -11.22 16.17 -34.64
CA MET A 1 -11.34 14.76 -34.22
C MET A 1 -12.51 14.64 -33.27
N ARG A 2 -13.45 13.72 -33.53
CA ARG A 2 -14.58 13.45 -32.63
C ARG A 2 -14.40 12.04 -32.08
N ILE A 3 -14.21 11.92 -30.77
CA ILE A 3 -14.17 10.64 -30.06
C ILE A 3 -15.47 10.59 -29.27
N GLY A 4 -16.43 9.75 -29.70
CA GLY A 4 -17.74 9.66 -29.07
C GLY A 4 -18.00 8.32 -28.38
N THR A 5 -17.26 7.29 -28.76
CA THR A 5 -17.41 5.91 -28.26
C THR A 5 -16.08 5.30 -27.84
N VAL A 6 -16.15 4.17 -27.12
CA VAL A 6 -14.95 3.40 -26.75
C VAL A 6 -14.26 2.82 -28.00
N ASP A 7 -15.00 2.46 -29.04
CA ASP A 7 -14.45 1.98 -30.31
C ASP A 7 -13.69 3.10 -31.05
N ASP A 8 -14.26 4.31 -31.12
CA ASP A 8 -13.56 5.49 -31.66
C ASP A 8 -12.24 5.72 -30.92
N HIS A 9 -12.28 5.62 -29.58
CA HIS A 9 -11.10 5.83 -28.75
C HIS A 9 -10.05 4.72 -28.95
N ALA A 10 -10.46 3.45 -29.06
CA ALA A 10 -9.55 2.33 -29.27
C ALA A 10 -8.80 2.40 -30.61
N ARG A 11 -9.44 2.96 -31.63
CA ARG A 11 -8.88 3.16 -32.98
C ARG A 11 -8.10 4.46 -33.14
N THR A 12 -8.25 5.41 -32.22
CA THR A 12 -7.56 6.70 -32.27
C THR A 12 -6.06 6.53 -31.96
N PRO A 13 -5.15 7.03 -32.83
CA PRO A 13 -3.71 7.03 -32.55
C PRO A 13 -3.36 7.83 -31.29
N VAL A 14 -2.32 7.41 -30.56
CA VAL A 14 -1.88 8.08 -29.33
C VAL A 14 -1.47 9.53 -29.61
N GLU A 15 -0.89 9.79 -30.79
CA GLU A 15 -0.45 11.09 -31.27
C GLU A 15 -1.61 12.08 -31.40
N ASP A 16 -2.80 11.59 -31.75
CA ASP A 16 -4.00 12.40 -31.84
C ASP A 16 -4.66 12.62 -30.48
N LEU A 17 -4.59 11.65 -29.58
CA LEU A 17 -5.05 11.80 -28.19
C LEU A 17 -4.27 12.89 -27.43
N VAL A 18 -2.97 13.01 -27.67
CA VAL A 18 -2.12 14.04 -27.04
C VAL A 18 -2.49 15.46 -27.48
N LYS A 19 -3.17 15.63 -28.63
CA LYS A 19 -3.65 16.94 -29.09
C LYS A 19 -4.85 17.45 -28.28
N ILE A 20 -5.48 16.60 -27.47
CA ILE A 20 -6.58 16.99 -26.58
C ILE A 20 -5.99 17.73 -25.36
N LYS A 21 -6.48 18.94 -25.10
CA LYS A 21 -6.05 19.76 -23.96
C LYS A 21 -6.15 18.97 -22.65
N GLY A 22 -5.04 18.88 -21.92
CA GLY A 22 -4.96 18.17 -20.63
C GLY A 22 -4.64 16.66 -20.73
N ILE A 23 -4.41 16.13 -21.94
CA ILE A 23 -4.00 14.74 -22.15
C ILE A 23 -2.52 14.69 -22.55
N GLY A 24 -1.66 14.36 -21.59
CA GLY A 24 -0.24 14.07 -21.86
C GLY A 24 -0.02 12.64 -22.37
N GLY A 25 1.17 12.37 -22.93
CA GLY A 25 1.49 11.07 -23.57
C GLY A 25 1.29 9.83 -22.69
N LYS A 26 1.61 9.91 -21.38
CA LYS A 26 1.36 8.81 -20.43
C LYS A 26 -0.14 8.51 -20.31
N ARG A 27 -0.96 9.56 -20.24
CA ARG A 27 -2.42 9.46 -20.10
C ARG A 27 -3.05 8.94 -21.41
N ALA A 28 -2.60 9.45 -22.55
CA ALA A 28 -3.01 9.00 -23.87
C ALA A 28 -2.75 7.49 -24.09
N ARG A 29 -1.54 7.01 -23.75
CA ARG A 29 -1.21 5.57 -23.83
C ARG A 29 -2.11 4.72 -22.92
N LYS A 30 -2.31 5.15 -21.67
CA LYS A 30 -3.21 4.46 -20.73
C LYS A 30 -4.62 4.35 -21.29
N PHE A 31 -5.17 5.44 -21.81
CA PHE A 31 -6.53 5.44 -22.37
C PHE A 31 -6.64 4.55 -23.61
N SER A 32 -5.64 4.58 -24.50
CA SER A 32 -5.60 3.72 -25.68
C SER A 32 -5.61 2.23 -25.29
N LEU A 33 -4.77 1.84 -24.33
CA LEU A 33 -4.71 0.46 -23.83
C LEU A 33 -6.03 0.05 -23.17
N ASN A 34 -6.58 0.87 -22.28
CA ASN A 34 -7.86 0.58 -21.63
C ASN A 34 -8.99 0.40 -22.64
N SER A 35 -9.05 1.25 -23.66
CA SER A 35 -10.13 1.16 -24.67
C SER A 35 -9.98 -0.08 -25.54
N LYS A 36 -8.75 -0.45 -25.90
CA LYS A 36 -8.46 -1.71 -26.62
C LYS A 36 -8.86 -2.93 -25.79
N ALA A 37 -8.51 -2.95 -24.50
CA ALA A 37 -8.87 -4.03 -23.58
C ALA A 37 -10.40 -4.23 -23.51
N LEU A 38 -11.15 -3.13 -23.38
CA LEU A 38 -12.61 -3.14 -23.36
C LEU A 38 -13.20 -3.68 -24.66
N ILE A 39 -12.72 -3.22 -25.82
CA ILE A 39 -13.22 -3.69 -27.13
C ILE A 39 -12.87 -5.15 -27.39
N SER A 40 -11.71 -5.61 -26.93
CA SER A 40 -11.30 -7.01 -27.08
C SER A 40 -11.95 -7.95 -26.06
N GLU A 41 -12.71 -7.43 -25.09
CA GLU A 41 -13.23 -8.18 -23.93
C GLU A 41 -12.14 -9.01 -23.23
N ASN A 42 -10.92 -8.47 -23.18
CA ASN A 42 -9.74 -9.18 -22.70
C ASN A 42 -8.79 -8.21 -22.00
N TYR A 43 -7.95 -8.73 -21.11
CA TYR A 43 -6.95 -7.92 -20.43
C TYR A 43 -5.73 -7.68 -21.31
N ILE A 44 -5.11 -6.51 -21.15
CA ILE A 44 -3.79 -6.23 -21.71
C ILE A 44 -2.79 -6.24 -20.57
N CYS A 45 -1.89 -7.22 -20.57
CA CYS A 45 -0.78 -7.27 -19.62
C CYS A 45 0.21 -6.15 -19.94
N LEU A 46 0.40 -5.21 -19.01
CA LEU A 46 1.33 -4.08 -19.16
C LEU A 46 2.78 -4.46 -18.89
N GLY A 47 2.99 -5.61 -18.26
CA GLY A 47 4.28 -6.10 -17.82
C GLY A 47 4.11 -7.14 -16.72
N LEU A 48 5.13 -7.97 -16.55
CA LEU A 48 5.19 -8.89 -15.41
C LEU A 48 5.66 -8.12 -14.19
N CYS A 49 4.93 -8.25 -13.08
CA CYS A 49 5.41 -7.80 -11.79
C CYS A 49 6.30 -8.89 -11.21
N GLN A 50 7.55 -8.56 -10.91
CA GLN A 50 8.45 -9.44 -10.18
C GLN A 50 8.44 -9.01 -8.73
N PHE A 51 8.03 -9.91 -7.85
CA PHE A 51 8.13 -9.71 -6.42
C PHE A 51 9.46 -10.27 -5.92
N PRO A 52 10.13 -9.61 -4.96
CA PRO A 52 11.32 -10.17 -4.34
C PRO A 52 11.01 -11.54 -3.74
N GLU A 53 11.84 -12.54 -4.04
CA GLU A 53 11.75 -13.84 -3.39
C GLU A 53 12.39 -13.76 -2.00
N LYS A 54 11.58 -14.01 -0.98
CA LYS A 54 11.99 -14.03 0.42
C LYS A 54 11.44 -15.25 1.10
N ARG A 55 12.20 -15.83 2.02
CA ARG A 55 11.72 -16.98 2.79
C ARG A 55 10.46 -16.67 3.60
N THR A 56 10.37 -15.44 4.10
CA THR A 56 9.26 -14.99 4.94
C THR A 56 8.54 -13.82 4.28
N GLU A 57 7.26 -13.95 4.00
CA GLU A 57 6.40 -12.85 3.56
C GLU A 57 5.57 -12.36 4.75
N ILE A 58 5.51 -11.05 4.97
CA ILE A 58 4.77 -10.42 6.05
C ILE A 58 3.74 -9.50 5.41
N PHE A 59 2.46 -9.79 5.57
CA PHE A 59 1.37 -8.93 5.14
C PHE A 59 0.88 -8.14 6.35
N LEU A 60 0.99 -6.83 6.28
CA LEU A 60 0.75 -5.90 7.37
C LEU A 60 -0.49 -5.05 7.09
N ASP A 61 -1.32 -4.89 8.11
CA ASP A 61 -2.49 -4.02 8.10
C ASP A 61 -2.59 -3.28 9.44
N LEU A 62 -3.04 -2.03 9.42
CA LEU A 62 -3.14 -1.19 10.62
C LEU A 62 -4.57 -0.65 10.75
N GLU A 63 -5.10 -0.72 11.95
CA GLU A 63 -6.39 -0.13 12.29
C GLU A 63 -6.22 0.94 13.37
N GLY A 64 -6.83 2.10 13.13
CA GLY A 64 -6.75 3.25 14.02
C GLY A 64 -8.07 4.00 14.09
N THR A 65 -8.17 4.94 15.04
CA THR A 65 -9.37 5.74 15.28
C THR A 65 -9.60 6.85 14.24
N GLY A 66 -8.78 6.90 13.17
CA GLY A 66 -8.84 7.88 12.09
C GLY A 66 -7.78 8.99 12.20
N GLU A 67 -7.87 9.98 11.31
CA GLU A 67 -7.03 11.18 11.38
C GLU A 67 -7.57 12.15 12.44
N GLN A 68 -6.67 12.89 13.08
CA GLN A 68 -7.04 13.88 14.09
C GLN A 68 -7.87 14.98 13.42
N VAL A 69 -9.19 14.99 13.68
CA VAL A 69 -10.06 16.08 13.25
C VAL A 69 -9.76 17.26 14.16
N ALA A 70 -9.29 18.37 13.58
CA ALA A 70 -9.04 19.60 14.32
C ALA A 70 -10.31 19.96 15.13
N ASP A 71 -10.13 20.15 16.44
CA ASP A 71 -11.12 20.48 17.49
C ASP A 71 -11.56 19.35 18.45
N GLU A 72 -11.12 18.10 18.29
CA GLU A 72 -11.32 17.08 19.34
C GLU A 72 -10.01 16.70 20.04
N GLU A 73 -10.07 16.64 21.38
CA GLU A 73 -9.01 16.22 22.31
C GLU A 73 -8.64 14.72 22.16
N LEU A 74 -9.28 14.02 21.23
CA LEU A 74 -9.02 12.63 20.88
C LEU A 74 -7.73 12.51 20.06
N VAL A 75 -6.67 12.07 20.73
CA VAL A 75 -5.43 11.67 20.08
C VAL A 75 -5.74 10.50 19.15
N ALA A 76 -5.61 10.71 17.84
CA ALA A 76 -5.66 9.63 16.85
C ALA A 76 -4.66 8.52 17.25
N MET A 77 -5.17 7.30 17.37
CA MET A 77 -4.44 6.17 17.94
C MET A 77 -4.61 4.95 17.05
N ASP A 78 -3.50 4.25 16.79
CA ASP A 78 -3.50 2.92 16.20
C ASP A 78 -3.73 1.89 17.31
N TYR A 79 -4.76 1.04 17.17
CA TYR A 79 -5.16 0.08 18.19
C TYR A 79 -4.94 -1.39 17.80
N LEU A 80 -4.67 -1.65 16.53
CA LEU A 80 -4.33 -2.97 16.03
C LEU A 80 -3.27 -2.88 14.92
N ILE A 81 -2.22 -3.68 15.07
CA ILE A 81 -1.32 -4.06 13.98
C ILE A 81 -1.59 -5.53 13.67
N GLY A 82 -2.24 -5.78 12.53
CA GLY A 82 -2.52 -7.12 12.03
C GLY A 82 -1.36 -7.63 11.19
N VAL A 83 -0.87 -8.83 11.50
CA VAL A 83 0.19 -9.46 10.72
C VAL A 83 -0.21 -10.85 10.27
N LEU A 84 -0.20 -11.09 8.96
CA LEU A 84 -0.22 -12.43 8.39
C LEU A 84 1.18 -12.77 7.89
N THR A 85 1.80 -13.79 8.45
CA THR A 85 3.11 -14.27 8.02
C THR A 85 2.95 -15.51 7.15
N ARG A 86 3.50 -15.49 5.95
CA ARG A 86 3.64 -16.69 5.11
C ARG A 86 5.10 -17.13 5.11
N LYS A 87 5.36 -18.37 5.52
CA LYS A 87 6.70 -18.96 5.56
C LYS A 87 6.65 -20.40 5.11
N ASP A 88 7.47 -20.75 4.12
CA ASP A 88 7.58 -22.11 3.58
C ASP A 88 6.18 -22.69 3.21
N GLY A 89 5.28 -21.82 2.69
CA GLY A 89 3.91 -22.17 2.29
C GLY A 89 2.87 -22.25 3.43
N LYS A 90 3.24 -21.95 4.67
CA LYS A 90 2.33 -21.92 5.82
C LYS A 90 2.02 -20.50 6.24
N GLU A 91 0.76 -20.24 6.56
CA GLU A 91 0.27 -18.94 6.99
C GLU A 91 -0.03 -18.94 8.49
N GLU A 92 0.42 -17.90 9.19
CA GLU A 92 0.16 -17.67 10.62
C GLU A 92 -0.24 -16.22 10.82
N TYR A 93 -1.38 -16.01 11.49
CA TYR A 93 -1.86 -14.67 11.84
C TYR A 93 -1.48 -14.33 13.29
N ALA A 94 -0.93 -13.14 13.48
CA ALA A 94 -0.59 -12.59 14.77
C ALA A 94 -1.14 -11.15 14.89
N PRO A 95 -2.08 -10.89 15.80
CA PRO A 95 -2.52 -9.54 16.12
C PRO A 95 -1.65 -8.93 17.22
N PHE A 96 -1.28 -7.66 17.08
CA PHE A 96 -0.78 -6.82 18.18
C PHE A 96 -1.87 -5.82 18.51
N ILE A 97 -2.39 -5.86 19.74
CA ILE A 97 -3.56 -5.06 20.14
C ILE A 97 -3.17 -4.14 21.29
N ALA A 98 -3.57 -2.87 21.18
CA ALA A 98 -3.52 -1.94 22.30
C ALA A 98 -4.79 -2.06 23.15
N HIS A 99 -4.68 -2.65 24.34
CA HIS A 99 -5.82 -2.86 25.26
C HIS A 99 -6.18 -1.60 26.08
N GLY A 100 -6.05 -0.42 25.49
CA GLY A 100 -6.31 0.87 26.12
C GLY A 100 -5.68 2.02 25.33
N LEU A 101 -6.21 3.23 25.49
CA LEU A 101 -5.76 4.42 24.75
C LEU A 101 -4.29 4.80 25.07
N ASP A 102 -3.80 4.40 26.23
CA ASP A 102 -2.42 4.60 26.70
C ASP A 102 -1.47 3.47 26.28
N ARG A 103 -1.96 2.45 25.55
CA ARG A 103 -1.22 1.21 25.24
C ARG A 103 -0.69 1.10 23.81
N GLU A 104 -0.87 2.13 22.99
CA GLU A 104 -0.35 2.17 21.61
C GLU A 104 1.17 1.89 21.56
N GLY A 105 1.96 2.51 22.45
CA GLY A 105 3.41 2.30 22.50
C GLY A 105 3.83 0.88 22.93
N GLU A 106 3.06 0.26 23.82
CA GLU A 106 3.29 -1.13 24.23
C GLU A 106 3.03 -2.09 23.06
N MET A 107 1.88 -1.91 22.39
CA MET A 107 1.52 -2.67 21.19
C MET A 107 2.59 -2.53 20.11
N PHE A 108 3.00 -1.29 19.79
CA PHE A 108 4.03 -1.04 18.79
C PHE A 108 5.38 -1.66 19.17
N GLY A 109 5.78 -1.56 20.44
CA GLY A 109 7.00 -2.20 20.94
C GLY A 109 6.97 -3.72 20.83
N GLN A 110 5.81 -4.37 21.06
CA GLN A 110 5.63 -5.81 20.86
C GLN A 110 5.77 -6.20 19.39
N PHE A 111 5.15 -5.43 18.49
CA PHE A 111 5.29 -5.61 17.04
C PHE A 111 6.74 -5.50 16.59
N VAL A 112 7.45 -4.43 16.99
CA VAL A 112 8.86 -4.22 16.64
C VAL A 112 9.73 -5.37 17.16
N LYS A 113 9.53 -5.77 18.42
CA LYS A 113 10.26 -6.89 19.02
C LYS A 113 10.00 -8.22 18.30
N TRP A 114 8.79 -8.41 17.78
CA TRP A 114 8.44 -9.57 16.95
C TRP A 114 9.11 -9.48 15.57
N LEU A 115 9.09 -8.32 14.93
CA LEU A 115 9.64 -8.10 13.59
C LEU A 115 11.16 -8.33 13.57
N LEU A 116 11.88 -7.86 14.60
CA LEU A 116 13.33 -8.05 14.73
C LEU A 116 13.78 -9.51 14.89
N LYS A 117 12.84 -10.44 15.15
CA LYS A 117 13.14 -11.88 15.17
C LYS A 117 12.98 -12.55 13.81
N GLN A 118 12.38 -11.86 12.84
CA GLN A 118 12.20 -12.38 11.49
C GLN A 118 13.51 -12.32 10.73
N ASN A 119 13.72 -13.28 9.83
CA ASN A 119 14.92 -13.36 8.99
C ASN A 119 14.51 -13.55 7.53
N ASP A 120 15.26 -12.91 6.64
CA ASP A 120 15.05 -12.95 5.19
C ASP A 120 13.56 -12.75 4.82
N PHE A 121 13.06 -11.56 5.14
CA PHE A 121 11.65 -11.23 4.95
C PHE A 121 11.41 -10.07 4.01
N ILE A 122 10.16 -9.95 3.57
CA ILE A 122 9.58 -8.79 2.89
C ILE A 122 8.26 -8.41 3.56
N ILE A 123 8.00 -7.11 3.67
CA ILE A 123 6.71 -6.58 4.17
C ILE A 123 5.89 -6.10 2.98
N TYR A 124 4.65 -6.54 2.92
CA TYR A 124 3.60 -6.08 2.02
C TYR A 124 2.55 -5.31 2.82
N HIS A 125 2.13 -4.18 2.30
CA HIS A 125 1.05 -3.37 2.86
C HIS A 125 0.22 -2.79 1.71
N TRP A 126 -1.03 -2.41 1.98
CA TRP A 126 -1.98 -2.10 0.92
C TRP A 126 -1.73 -0.73 0.26
N HIS A 127 -1.42 0.31 1.05
CA HIS A 127 -1.28 1.65 0.51
C HIS A 127 -0.29 2.52 1.33
N HIS A 128 -0.19 3.80 0.98
CA HIS A 128 0.67 4.75 1.70
C HIS A 128 0.28 4.98 3.16
N TYR A 129 -0.95 4.62 3.54
CA TYR A 129 -1.49 4.86 4.88
C TYR A 129 -0.65 4.15 5.95
N GLU A 130 -0.39 2.85 5.78
CA GLU A 130 0.36 2.05 6.75
C GLU A 130 1.77 2.61 6.96
N ARG A 131 2.43 3.04 5.89
CA ARG A 131 3.78 3.61 5.99
C ARG A 131 3.80 4.90 6.80
N VAL A 132 2.85 5.80 6.56
CA VAL A 132 2.74 7.08 7.29
C VAL A 132 2.50 6.83 8.78
N HIS A 133 1.63 5.86 9.11
CA HIS A 133 1.33 5.52 10.50
C HIS A 133 2.51 4.86 11.22
N LEU A 134 3.24 3.95 10.56
CA LEU A 134 4.47 3.37 11.10
C LEU A 134 5.57 4.43 11.31
N GLU A 135 5.72 5.39 10.39
CA GLU A 135 6.64 6.53 10.56
C GLU A 135 6.27 7.34 11.82
N ARG A 136 4.99 7.69 11.97
CA ARG A 136 4.46 8.43 13.12
C ARG A 136 4.67 7.68 14.44
N LEU A 137 4.40 6.37 14.48
CA LEU A 137 4.64 5.53 15.65
C LEU A 137 6.14 5.48 15.99
N ALA A 138 7.00 5.35 14.98
CA ALA A 138 8.45 5.37 15.18
C ALA A 138 8.96 6.71 15.71
N GLU A 139 8.37 7.83 15.28
CA GLU A 139 8.65 9.17 15.82
C GLU A 139 8.18 9.32 17.25
N ARG A 140 6.90 9.02 17.49
CA ARG A 140 6.25 9.15 18.80
C ARG A 140 6.95 8.35 19.89
N TYR A 141 7.42 7.15 19.56
CA TYR A 141 8.04 6.23 20.51
C TYR A 141 9.57 6.13 20.38
N ALA A 142 10.20 7.11 19.72
CA ALA A 142 11.66 7.27 19.64
C ALA A 142 12.41 6.00 19.21
N LEU A 143 11.93 5.35 18.14
CA LEU A 143 12.57 4.15 17.60
C LEU A 143 13.96 4.48 17.02
N ALA A 144 14.94 3.62 17.28
CA ALA A 144 16.27 3.76 16.70
C ALA A 144 16.23 3.73 15.17
N ASP A 145 17.06 4.53 14.50
CA ASP A 145 17.09 4.68 13.04
C ASP A 145 17.32 3.37 12.30
N GLU A 146 18.09 2.46 12.89
CA GLU A 146 18.34 1.12 12.34
C GLU A 146 17.04 0.32 12.20
N ILE A 147 16.15 0.42 13.19
CA ILE A 147 14.88 -0.29 13.23
C ILE A 147 13.87 0.38 12.28
N ARG A 148 13.91 1.70 12.16
CA ARG A 148 13.10 2.43 11.17
C ARG A 148 13.36 1.94 9.75
N ARG A 149 14.62 1.73 9.36
CA ARG A 149 14.98 1.24 8.01
C ARG A 149 14.47 -0.17 7.71
N VAL A 150 14.09 -0.92 8.73
CA VAL A 150 13.56 -2.28 8.59
C VAL A 150 12.04 -2.26 8.40
N ILE A 151 11.35 -1.25 8.94
CA ILE A 151 9.89 -1.12 8.93
C ILE A 151 9.40 -0.28 7.73
N LEU A 152 10.25 0.62 7.21
CA LEU A 152 9.95 1.59 6.14
C LEU A 152 10.63 1.24 4.82
#